data_AF-A0A841FYP9-F1
#
_entry.id   AF-A0A841FYP9-F1
#
_cell.length_a   1.000
_cell.length_b   1.000
_cell.length_c   1.000
_cell.angle_alpha   90.00
_cell.angle_beta   90.00
_cell.angle_gamma   90.00
#
_symmetry.space_group_name_H-M   'P 1'
#
loop_
_entity.id
_entity.type
_entity.pdbx_description
1 polymer ?
#
loop_
_entity_poly.entity_id
_entity_poly.type
_entity_poly.pdbx_seq_one_letter_code
_entity_poly.pdbx_strand_id
1 'polypeptide(L)'
;MTSDLDSACAELETAIADRDIDAFGQAMGLLWNAGQQAPAEELTAILPRCADILGTLHIGMGSQLALMCGAFAERGADPAPLVTPVAEGLREAMRRARLLRKAWRAMGDPSPLPGEETTVEEYDAIVTALAASVGEEEARALAEGWDTLNLWQMPATSLLQLDRSVRAAFPHRAEILEGCLELVDDQPSLSWLQGLLTVLDNEPLLVLHRPSGRGYEVTIAGLGDNFQLHSLLAAALDGPVEEGLLGDLGLDPHWAAVATDAPPEDFGGTAEGRFNPADATGAWIWNEGRPADIPLFEDRRVVVLDPPSYPRSWNNDRQYPMMTGSLTLDRVLPEAEAAAWLAKVGPAQDVPAV
;
A
#
# COMPACT_ATOMS: atom_id res chain seq x y z
N MET A 1 31.27 -24.29 1.99
CA MET A 1 31.75 -23.06 1.33
C MET A 1 30.79 -21.98 1.77
N THR A 2 31.30 -20.88 2.32
CA THR A 2 30.50 -19.69 2.61
C THR A 2 29.99 -19.13 1.28
N SER A 3 28.70 -18.78 1.19
CA SER A 3 28.18 -18.17 -0.05
C SER A 3 28.74 -16.76 -0.20
N ASP A 4 28.72 -16.24 -1.43
CA ASP A 4 29.14 -14.86 -1.72
C ASP A 4 28.29 -13.85 -0.93
N LEU A 5 27.01 -14.18 -0.72
CA LEU A 5 26.06 -13.37 0.06
C LEU A 5 26.44 -13.30 1.55
N ASP A 6 26.79 -14.44 2.15
CA ASP A 6 27.20 -14.51 3.56
C ASP A 6 28.52 -13.77 3.80
N SER A 7 29.45 -13.88 2.84
CA SER A 7 30.73 -13.16 2.87
C SER A 7 30.53 -11.65 2.77
N ALA A 8 29.69 -11.19 1.82
CA ALA A 8 29.38 -9.76 1.67
C ALA A 8 28.69 -9.16 2.90
N CYS A 9 27.80 -9.91 3.55
CA CYS A 9 27.15 -9.47 4.79
C CYS A 9 28.16 -9.39 5.96
N ALA A 10 29.12 -10.32 6.05
CA ALA A 10 30.19 -10.25 7.05
C ALA A 10 31.12 -9.05 6.84
N GLU A 11 31.40 -8.69 5.58
CA GLU A 11 32.14 -7.46 5.25
C GLU A 11 31.36 -6.21 5.67
N LEU A 12 30.03 -6.20 5.49
CA LEU A 12 29.17 -5.11 5.92
C LEU A 12 29.20 -4.94 7.45
N GLU A 13 29.08 -6.03 8.20
CA GLU A 13 29.19 -6.03 9.67
C GLU A 13 30.55 -5.50 10.14
N THR A 14 31.63 -5.90 9.46
CA THR A 14 32.99 -5.46 9.77
C THR A 14 33.16 -3.96 9.51
N ALA A 15 32.69 -3.47 8.36
CA ALA A 15 32.76 -2.05 8.02
C ALA A 15 32.02 -1.16 9.04
N ILE A 16 30.88 -1.64 9.55
CA ILE A 16 30.11 -0.93 10.59
C ILE A 16 30.87 -0.91 11.92
N ALA A 17 31.43 -2.05 12.33
CA ALA A 17 32.21 -2.14 13.56
C ALA A 17 33.42 -1.19 13.53
N ASP A 18 34.09 -1.09 12.38
CA ASP A 18 35.25 -0.24 12.16
C ASP A 18 34.89 1.23 11.86
N ARG A 19 33.59 1.54 11.65
CA ARG A 19 33.07 2.84 11.23
C ARG A 19 33.71 3.35 9.93
N ASP A 20 33.97 2.42 9.01
CA ASP A 20 34.56 2.69 7.70
C ASP A 20 33.46 2.87 6.64
N ILE A 21 33.21 4.12 6.26
CA ILE A 21 32.16 4.50 5.30
C ILE A 21 32.47 3.99 3.90
N ASP A 22 33.74 3.98 3.50
CA ASP A 22 34.15 3.52 2.16
C ASP A 22 34.00 2.00 2.06
N ALA A 23 34.41 1.27 3.11
CA ALA A 23 34.22 -0.17 3.20
C ALA A 23 32.72 -0.53 3.26
N PHE A 24 31.90 0.26 3.97
CA PHE A 24 30.45 0.06 4.02
C PHE A 24 29.83 0.17 2.61
N GLY A 25 30.19 1.20 1.85
CA GLY A 25 29.70 1.37 0.47
C GLY A 25 30.11 0.23 -0.45
N GLN A 26 31.35 -0.28 -0.31
CA GLN A 26 31.81 -1.45 -1.07
C GLN A 26 31.06 -2.72 -0.69
N ALA A 27 30.90 -3.00 0.60
CA ALA A 27 30.18 -4.17 1.11
C ALA A 27 28.70 -4.16 0.70
N MET A 28 28.05 -2.99 0.71
CA MET A 28 26.70 -2.78 0.19
C MET A 28 26.61 -3.18 -1.30
N GLY A 29 27.57 -2.77 -2.12
CA GLY A 29 27.63 -3.13 -3.53
C GLY A 29 27.85 -4.63 -3.75
N LEU A 30 28.69 -5.27 -2.94
CA LEU A 30 28.91 -6.73 -2.98
C LEU A 30 27.65 -7.50 -2.59
N LEU A 31 26.98 -7.06 -1.52
CA LEU A 31 25.75 -7.67 -1.03
C LEU A 31 24.63 -7.57 -2.07
N TRP A 32 24.47 -6.40 -2.70
CA TRP A 32 23.52 -6.21 -3.80
C TRP A 32 23.79 -7.17 -4.97
N ASN A 33 25.04 -7.19 -5.46
CA ASN A 33 25.41 -8.00 -6.61
C ASN A 33 25.22 -9.51 -6.34
N ALA A 34 25.59 -9.98 -5.14
CA ALA A 34 25.38 -11.36 -4.74
C ALA A 34 23.87 -11.70 -4.63
N GLY A 35 23.07 -10.80 -4.05
CA GLY A 35 21.64 -11.00 -3.85
C GLY A 35 20.82 -11.05 -5.14
N GLN A 36 21.26 -10.37 -6.20
CA GLN A 36 20.55 -10.32 -7.50
C GLN A 36 20.38 -11.67 -8.18
N GLN A 37 21.20 -12.67 -7.84
CA GLN A 37 21.11 -14.04 -8.39
C GLN A 37 20.91 -15.10 -7.32
N ALA A 38 20.90 -14.72 -6.04
CA ALA A 38 20.69 -15.65 -4.95
C ALA A 38 19.25 -16.22 -4.96
N PRO A 39 19.08 -17.50 -4.61
CA PRO A 39 17.77 -18.09 -4.42
C PRO A 39 17.09 -17.51 -3.17
N ALA A 40 15.75 -17.55 -3.14
CA ALA A 40 14.94 -17.01 -2.05
C ALA A 40 15.32 -17.57 -0.65
N GLU A 41 15.77 -18.82 -0.57
CA GLU A 41 16.25 -19.44 0.68
C GLU A 41 17.52 -18.76 1.23
N GLU A 42 18.48 -18.44 0.36
CA GLU A 42 19.70 -17.72 0.76
C GLU A 42 19.40 -16.27 1.16
N LEU A 43 18.52 -15.60 0.41
CA LEU A 43 18.05 -14.26 0.76
C LEU A 43 17.32 -14.28 2.11
N THR A 44 16.43 -15.24 2.35
CA THR A 44 15.75 -15.43 3.63
C THR A 44 16.74 -15.62 4.77
N ALA A 45 17.82 -16.39 4.55
CA ALA A 45 18.84 -16.61 5.57
C ALA A 45 19.64 -15.35 5.93
N ILE A 46 19.79 -14.38 5.00
CA ILE A 46 20.57 -13.16 5.24
C ILE A 46 19.76 -12.03 5.88
N LEU A 47 18.44 -11.97 5.62
CA LEU A 47 17.60 -10.86 6.07
C LEU A 47 17.62 -10.59 7.58
N PRO A 48 17.67 -11.59 8.48
CA PRO A 48 17.81 -11.32 9.92
C PRO A 48 19.07 -10.53 10.28
N ARG A 49 20.21 -10.84 9.65
CA ARG A 49 21.47 -10.10 9.88
C ARG A 49 21.38 -8.68 9.34
N CYS A 50 20.80 -8.51 8.16
CA CYS A 50 20.53 -7.17 7.62
C CYS A 50 19.58 -6.36 8.53
N ALA A 51 18.56 -7.00 9.10
CA ALA A 51 17.65 -6.36 10.05
C ALA A 51 18.35 -5.92 11.34
N ASP A 52 19.23 -6.75 11.89
CA ASP A 52 20.05 -6.40 13.05
C ASP A 52 20.95 -5.20 12.75
N ILE A 53 21.58 -5.20 11.57
CA ILE A 53 22.39 -4.07 11.09
C ILE A 53 21.54 -2.79 10.98
N LEU A 54 20.37 -2.88 10.33
CA LEU A 54 19.46 -1.74 10.16
C LEU A 54 19.12 -1.08 11.51
N GLY A 55 18.92 -1.88 12.57
CA GLY A 55 18.66 -1.38 13.92
C GLY A 55 19.80 -0.55 14.53
N THR A 56 20.99 -0.54 13.94
CA THR A 56 22.17 0.20 14.42
C THR A 56 22.54 1.41 13.57
N LEU A 57 22.02 1.49 12.34
CA LEU A 57 22.37 2.55 11.39
C LEU A 57 21.55 3.82 11.65
N HIS A 58 22.13 4.97 11.32
CA HIS A 58 21.36 6.21 11.20
C HIS A 58 20.46 6.16 9.96
N ILE A 59 19.39 6.96 9.94
CA ILE A 59 18.33 6.86 8.92
C ILE A 59 18.83 7.04 7.48
N GLY A 60 19.86 7.88 7.26
CA GLY A 60 20.55 8.03 5.98
C GLY A 60 21.10 6.72 5.42
N MET A 61 22.15 6.17 6.04
CA MET A 61 22.72 4.88 5.64
C MET A 61 21.71 3.73 5.71
N GLY A 62 20.84 3.73 6.72
CA GLY A 62 19.82 2.69 6.91
C GLY A 62 18.84 2.62 5.75
N SER A 63 18.47 3.74 5.14
CA SER A 63 17.50 3.78 4.04
C SER A 63 17.95 2.97 2.82
N GLN A 64 19.24 3.01 2.48
CA GLN A 64 19.81 2.28 1.34
C GLN A 64 19.82 0.76 1.58
N LEU A 65 20.20 0.34 2.79
CA LEU A 65 20.14 -1.06 3.19
C LEU A 65 18.68 -1.56 3.25
N ALA A 66 17.76 -0.74 3.75
CA ALA A 66 16.35 -1.08 3.82
C ALA A 66 15.76 -1.27 2.43
N LEU A 67 16.06 -0.37 1.48
CA LEU A 67 15.64 -0.47 0.09
C LEU A 67 16.13 -1.78 -0.55
N MET A 68 17.42 -2.10 -0.39
CA MET A 68 17.98 -3.36 -0.88
C MET A 68 17.28 -4.59 -0.27
N CYS A 69 17.05 -4.58 1.04
CA CYS A 69 16.37 -5.69 1.72
C CYS A 69 14.91 -5.84 1.28
N GLY A 70 14.22 -4.72 1.00
CA GLY A 70 12.90 -4.72 0.38
C GLY A 70 12.90 -5.42 -0.97
N ALA A 71 13.87 -5.11 -1.84
CA ALA A 71 14.04 -5.78 -3.11
C ALA A 71 14.35 -7.29 -2.98
N PHE A 72 15.05 -7.71 -1.92
CA PHE A 72 15.22 -9.14 -1.62
C PHE A 72 13.91 -9.81 -1.21
N ALA A 73 13.07 -9.12 -0.43
CA ALA A 73 11.73 -9.62 -0.07
C ALA A 73 10.83 -9.77 -1.32
N GLU A 74 10.86 -8.83 -2.26
CA GLU A 74 10.12 -8.94 -3.54
C GLU A 74 10.55 -10.16 -4.37
N ARG A 75 11.77 -10.65 -4.18
CA ARG A 75 12.31 -11.87 -4.81
C ARG A 75 11.98 -13.15 -4.05
N GLY A 76 11.10 -13.08 -3.05
CA GLY A 76 10.59 -14.23 -2.30
C GLY A 76 11.32 -14.52 -0.99
N ALA A 77 12.19 -13.62 -0.52
CA ALA A 77 12.74 -13.75 0.82
C ALA A 77 11.67 -13.48 1.90
N ASP A 78 11.76 -14.13 3.05
CA ASP A 78 10.83 -13.88 4.17
C ASP A 78 10.93 -12.42 4.67
N PRO A 79 9.87 -11.60 4.54
CA PRO A 79 9.90 -10.19 4.92
C PRO A 79 9.90 -9.97 6.43
N ALA A 80 9.53 -10.98 7.24
CA ALA A 80 9.23 -10.81 8.66
C ALA A 80 10.35 -10.10 9.48
N PRO A 81 11.65 -10.39 9.29
CA PRO A 81 12.72 -9.70 10.03
C PRO A 81 12.80 -8.20 9.75
N LEU A 82 12.36 -7.75 8.56
CA LEU A 82 12.50 -6.37 8.11
C LEU A 82 11.38 -5.45 8.63
N VAL A 83 10.22 -6.01 9.00
CA VAL A 83 9.02 -5.23 9.31
C VAL A 83 9.26 -4.16 10.37
N THR A 84 9.87 -4.55 11.48
CA THR A 84 10.14 -3.62 12.60
C THR A 84 11.19 -2.56 12.25
N PRO A 85 12.42 -2.90 11.82
CA PRO A 85 13.42 -1.89 11.51
C PRO A 85 13.00 -0.94 10.38
N VAL A 86 12.27 -1.43 9.37
CA VAL A 86 11.73 -0.58 8.29
C VAL A 86 10.66 0.38 8.82
N ALA A 87 9.74 -0.11 9.65
CA ALA A 87 8.71 0.75 10.24
C ALA A 87 9.30 1.83 11.17
N GLU A 88 10.34 1.52 11.95
CA GLU A 88 11.03 2.50 12.79
C GLU A 88 11.79 3.55 11.96
N GLY A 89 12.53 3.12 10.93
CA GLY A 89 13.23 4.03 10.03
C GLY A 89 12.28 4.97 9.29
N LEU A 90 11.19 4.43 8.74
CA LEU A 90 10.14 5.21 8.10
C LEU A 90 9.48 6.20 9.06
N ARG A 91 9.15 5.76 10.28
CA ARG A 91 8.58 6.63 11.31
C ARG A 91 9.52 7.79 11.64
N GLU A 92 10.80 7.52 11.84
CA GLU A 92 11.76 8.56 12.18
C GLU A 92 11.99 9.53 11.01
N ALA A 93 12.14 9.04 9.77
CA ALA A 93 12.23 9.89 8.58
C ALA A 93 10.99 10.78 8.45
N MET A 94 9.80 10.21 8.61
CA MET A 94 8.53 10.93 8.55
C MET A 94 8.38 11.97 9.66
N ARG A 95 8.76 11.65 10.89
CA ARG A 95 8.77 12.60 12.02
C ARG A 95 9.65 13.81 11.70
N ARG A 96 10.85 13.57 11.17
CA ARG A 96 11.79 14.62 10.77
C ARG A 96 11.27 15.44 9.59
N ALA A 97 10.71 14.80 8.57
CA ALA A 97 10.10 15.47 7.42
C ALA A 97 8.93 16.40 7.84
N ARG A 98 8.06 15.95 8.76
CA ARG A 98 6.98 16.79 9.34
C ARG A 98 7.54 18.02 10.07
N LEU A 99 8.60 17.82 10.87
CA LEU A 99 9.27 18.92 11.58
C LEU A 99 9.95 19.90 10.62
N LEU A 100 10.61 19.39 9.58
CA LEU A 100 11.19 20.20 8.51
C LEU A 100 10.12 21.06 7.85
N ARG A 101 9.00 20.46 7.42
CA ARG A 101 7.89 21.18 6.79
C ARG A 101 7.33 22.28 7.68
N LYS A 102 7.19 22.00 8.98
CA LYS A 102 6.75 23.00 9.96
C LYS A 102 7.75 24.14 10.10
N ALA A 103 9.04 23.83 10.22
CA ALA A 103 10.10 24.83 10.33
C ALA A 103 10.20 25.69 9.06
N TRP A 104 10.12 25.06 7.88
CA TRP A 104 10.11 25.73 6.59
C TRP A 104 8.99 26.75 6.47
N ARG A 105 7.75 26.33 6.77
CA ARG A 105 6.58 27.22 6.76
C ARG A 105 6.69 28.37 7.76
N ALA A 106 7.34 28.14 8.91
CA ALA A 106 7.53 29.17 9.93
C ALA A 106 8.51 30.28 9.49
N MET A 107 9.39 30.02 8.51
CA MET A 107 10.26 31.06 7.95
C MET A 107 9.50 32.11 7.13
N GLY A 108 8.27 31.79 6.71
CA GLY A 108 7.44 32.70 5.89
C GLY A 108 7.86 32.79 4.42
N ASP A 109 8.75 31.90 3.96
CA ASP A 109 9.12 31.76 2.55
C ASP A 109 7.98 31.03 1.80
N PRO A 110 7.41 31.62 0.74
CA PRO A 110 6.38 30.97 -0.05
C PRO A 110 6.92 29.86 -0.98
N SER A 111 8.23 29.66 -1.05
CA SER A 111 8.83 28.65 -1.93
C SER A 111 8.45 27.23 -1.47
N PRO A 112 8.07 26.33 -2.41
CA PRO A 112 7.81 24.95 -2.06
C PRO A 112 9.09 24.26 -1.59
N LEU A 113 8.94 23.23 -0.76
CA LEU A 113 10.03 22.31 -0.50
C LEU A 113 10.38 21.53 -1.77
N PRO A 114 11.64 21.05 -1.91
CA PRO A 114 12.00 20.11 -2.96
C PRO A 114 11.10 18.87 -2.92
N GLY A 115 10.91 18.25 -4.09
CA GLY A 115 10.11 17.05 -4.22
C GLY A 115 10.78 15.81 -3.62
N GLU A 116 10.36 14.64 -4.11
CA GLU A 116 10.83 13.32 -3.65
C GLU A 116 12.32 13.06 -3.89
N GLU A 117 12.88 13.67 -4.94
CA GLU A 117 14.30 13.61 -5.26
C GLU A 117 14.91 14.98 -4.98
N THR A 118 15.82 15.03 -4.00
CA THR A 118 16.52 16.26 -3.63
C THR A 118 17.94 16.24 -4.22
N THR A 119 18.32 17.29 -4.92
CA THR A 119 19.71 17.49 -5.35
C THR A 119 20.61 17.88 -4.18
N VAL A 120 21.93 17.70 -4.32
CA VAL A 120 22.89 18.13 -3.28
C VAL A 120 22.76 19.63 -3.00
N GLU A 121 22.55 20.43 -4.04
CA GLU A 121 22.35 21.87 -3.91
C GLU A 121 21.07 22.23 -3.15
N GLU A 122 19.97 21.52 -3.41
CA GLU A 122 18.70 21.71 -2.69
C GLU A 122 18.81 21.29 -1.23
N TYR A 123 19.49 20.18 -0.96
CA TYR A 123 19.77 19.72 0.41
C TYR A 123 20.56 20.78 1.19
N ASP A 124 21.68 21.26 0.63
CA ASP A 124 22.51 22.29 1.26
C ASP A 124 21.75 23.61 1.46
N ALA A 125 20.86 23.96 0.52
CA ALA A 125 20.01 25.14 0.64
C ALA A 125 19.02 25.01 1.80
N ILE A 126 18.36 23.85 1.96
CA ILE A 126 17.47 23.57 3.10
C ILE A 126 18.25 23.73 4.40
N VAL A 127 19.41 23.06 4.52
CA VAL A 127 20.22 23.08 5.74
C VAL A 127 20.62 24.51 6.07
N THR A 128 21.10 25.27 5.09
CA THR A 128 21.53 26.66 5.26
C THR A 128 20.37 27.55 5.72
N ALA A 129 19.20 27.40 5.11
CA ALA A 129 18.01 28.19 5.46
C ALA A 129 17.55 27.93 6.90
N LEU A 130 17.56 26.67 7.33
CA LEU A 130 17.06 26.28 8.65
C LEU A 130 18.09 26.48 9.77
N ALA A 131 19.40 26.43 9.46
CA ALA A 131 20.47 26.47 10.45
C ALA A 131 20.38 27.63 11.45
N ALA A 132 19.94 28.82 11.00
CA ALA A 132 19.79 29.99 11.87
C ALA A 132 18.66 29.85 12.91
N SER A 133 17.66 29.00 12.62
CA SER A 133 16.46 28.84 13.45
C SER A 133 16.53 27.63 14.39
N VAL A 134 17.08 26.50 13.92
CA VAL A 134 17.11 25.24 14.66
C VAL A 134 18.53 24.74 14.98
N GLY A 135 19.55 25.41 14.46
CA GLY A 135 20.95 24.96 14.53
C GLY A 135 21.34 24.06 13.35
N GLU A 136 22.62 24.05 13.00
CA GLU A 136 23.14 23.36 11.80
C GLU A 136 22.99 21.82 11.88
N GLU A 137 23.22 21.24 13.06
CA GLU A 137 23.10 19.79 13.28
C GLU A 137 21.64 19.32 13.13
N GLU A 138 20.70 20.02 13.78
CA GLU A 138 19.27 19.72 13.66
C GLU A 138 18.77 19.98 12.23
N ALA A 139 19.22 21.06 11.59
CA ALA A 139 18.86 21.35 10.20
C ALA A 139 19.28 20.22 9.25
N ARG A 140 20.49 19.66 9.43
CA ARG A 140 20.93 18.47 8.69
C ARG A 140 20.09 17.24 8.99
N ALA A 141 19.79 16.98 10.26
CA ALA A 141 18.97 15.83 10.64
C ALA A 141 17.57 15.92 10.02
N LEU A 142 16.94 17.09 10.03
CA LEU A 142 15.64 17.35 9.42
C LEU A 142 15.69 17.18 7.89
N ALA A 143 16.72 17.73 7.23
CA ALA A 143 16.92 17.59 5.79
C ALA A 143 17.12 16.12 5.39
N GLU A 144 17.92 15.37 6.14
CA GLU A 144 18.12 13.92 5.95
C GLU A 144 16.79 13.16 6.04
N GLY A 145 15.93 13.51 7.01
CA GLY A 145 14.63 12.86 7.15
C GLY A 145 13.69 13.13 5.97
N TRP A 146 13.75 14.33 5.38
CA TRP A 146 13.01 14.67 4.17
C TRP A 146 13.53 13.89 2.96
N ASP A 147 14.85 13.94 2.74
CA ASP A 147 15.53 13.32 1.59
C ASP A 147 15.38 11.78 1.58
N THR A 148 15.44 11.15 2.75
CA THR A 148 15.39 9.68 2.86
C THR A 148 13.98 9.12 2.98
N LEU A 149 12.94 9.96 3.06
CA LEU A 149 11.57 9.52 3.31
C LEU A 149 11.09 8.53 2.23
N ASN A 150 11.31 8.84 0.97
CA ASN A 150 10.93 7.97 -0.14
C ASN A 150 11.69 6.62 -0.09
N LEU A 151 12.98 6.65 0.26
CA LEU A 151 13.81 5.45 0.39
C LEU A 151 13.36 4.51 1.51
N TRP A 152 12.75 5.04 2.58
CA TRP A 152 12.11 4.23 3.62
C TRP A 152 10.69 3.79 3.26
N GLN A 153 9.97 4.62 2.48
CA GLN A 153 8.62 4.30 2.00
C GLN A 153 8.61 3.11 1.04
N MET A 154 9.57 3.04 0.13
CA MET A 154 9.67 1.97 -0.88
C MET A 154 9.68 0.57 -0.26
N PRO A 155 10.62 0.20 0.64
CA PRO A 155 10.61 -1.12 1.26
C PRO A 155 9.36 -1.33 2.12
N ALA A 156 8.85 -0.32 2.83
CA ALA A 156 7.60 -0.47 3.58
C ALA A 156 6.42 -0.85 2.66
N THR A 157 6.34 -0.21 1.49
CA THR A 157 5.33 -0.48 0.45
C THR A 157 5.44 -1.91 -0.09
N SER A 158 6.66 -2.42 -0.30
CA SER A 158 6.88 -3.80 -0.72
C SER A 158 6.43 -4.78 0.37
N LEU A 159 6.87 -4.60 1.62
CA LEU A 159 6.53 -5.50 2.73
C LEU A 159 5.02 -5.58 2.97
N LEU A 160 4.30 -4.45 2.87
CA LEU A 160 2.84 -4.40 3.03
C LEU A 160 2.08 -5.11 1.90
N GLN A 161 2.65 -5.18 0.69
CA GLN A 161 2.00 -5.93 -0.41
C GLN A 161 2.18 -7.44 -0.26
N LEU A 162 3.36 -7.88 0.20
CA LEU A 162 3.77 -9.28 0.20
C LEU A 162 2.99 -10.15 1.20
N ASP A 163 2.61 -9.61 2.36
CA ASP A 163 1.95 -10.42 3.39
C ASP A 163 0.86 -9.66 4.15
N ARG A 164 -0.33 -10.28 4.23
CA ARG A 164 -1.45 -9.82 5.08
C ARG A 164 -1.05 -9.70 6.55
N SER A 165 -0.26 -10.63 7.06
CA SER A 165 0.18 -10.64 8.46
C SER A 165 1.00 -9.38 8.78
N VAL A 166 1.82 -8.93 7.81
CA VAL A 166 2.60 -7.70 7.90
C VAL A 166 1.66 -6.48 7.93
N ARG A 167 0.67 -6.40 7.04
CA ARG A 167 -0.32 -5.30 7.08
C ARG A 167 -1.06 -5.23 8.43
N ALA A 168 -1.47 -6.38 8.96
CA ALA A 168 -2.21 -6.45 10.21
C ALA A 168 -1.37 -6.03 11.43
N ALA A 169 -0.07 -6.31 11.42
CA ALA A 169 0.84 -6.09 12.54
C ALA A 169 1.83 -4.93 12.33
N PHE A 170 1.68 -4.13 11.26
CA PHE A 170 2.67 -3.11 10.90
C PHE A 170 2.85 -2.10 12.03
N PRO A 171 4.07 -1.95 12.60
CA PRO A 171 4.32 -1.04 13.72
C PRO A 171 3.99 0.40 13.35
N HIS A 172 3.53 1.17 14.35
CA HIS A 172 3.28 2.61 14.24
C HIS A 172 2.29 3.03 13.14
N ARG A 173 1.47 2.09 12.65
CA ARG A 173 0.51 2.31 11.54
C ARG A 173 -0.27 3.62 11.65
N ALA A 174 -0.80 3.96 12.82
CA ALA A 174 -1.58 5.18 13.00
C ALA A 174 -0.75 6.47 12.87
N GLU A 175 0.46 6.50 13.44
CA GLU A 175 1.38 7.63 13.35
C GLU A 175 1.90 7.83 11.92
N ILE A 176 2.24 6.73 11.25
CA ILE A 176 2.70 6.75 9.85
C ILE A 176 1.56 7.21 8.93
N LEU A 177 0.33 6.71 9.14
CA LEU A 177 -0.82 7.13 8.33
C LEU A 177 -1.12 8.62 8.50
N GLU A 178 -1.04 9.17 9.72
CA GLU A 178 -1.17 10.61 9.95
C GLU A 178 -0.09 11.39 9.19
N GLY A 179 1.16 10.94 9.24
CA GLY A 179 2.24 11.60 8.52
C GLY A 179 2.10 11.51 7.00
N CYS A 180 1.60 10.39 6.44
CA CYS A 180 1.21 10.31 5.03
C CYS A 180 0.21 11.41 4.67
N LEU A 181 -0.88 11.53 5.43
CA LEU A 181 -1.93 12.54 5.19
C LEU A 181 -1.39 13.97 5.28
N GLU A 182 -0.47 14.23 6.21
CA GLU A 182 0.13 15.55 6.35
C GLU A 182 1.06 15.91 5.19
N LEU A 183 1.84 14.95 4.69
CA LEU A 183 2.93 15.20 3.76
C LEU A 183 2.58 14.91 2.28
N VAL A 184 1.46 14.24 1.99
CA VAL A 184 1.14 13.77 0.62
C VAL A 184 1.11 14.87 -0.44
N ASP A 185 0.73 16.10 -0.08
CA ASP A 185 0.74 17.24 -1.03
C ASP A 185 2.15 17.61 -1.48
N ASP A 186 3.14 17.43 -0.60
CA ASP A 186 4.55 17.73 -0.85
C ASP A 186 5.33 16.48 -1.31
N GLN A 187 4.84 15.28 -1.00
CA GLN A 187 5.43 13.97 -1.25
C GLN A 187 4.36 13.00 -1.82
N PRO A 188 3.97 13.13 -3.10
CA PRO A 188 2.79 12.46 -3.67
C PRO A 188 2.81 10.92 -3.62
N SER A 189 3.98 10.29 -3.65
CA SER A 189 4.14 8.84 -3.55
C SER A 189 3.66 8.27 -2.22
N LEU A 190 3.57 9.09 -1.15
CA LEU A 190 2.98 8.67 0.13
C LEU A 190 1.52 8.23 0.00
N SER A 191 0.82 8.62 -1.07
CA SER A 191 -0.54 8.13 -1.37
C SER A 191 -0.61 6.62 -1.55
N TRP A 192 0.46 5.99 -2.04
CA TRP A 192 0.57 4.53 -2.20
C TRP A 192 0.66 3.84 -0.84
N LEU A 193 1.58 4.31 0.00
CA LEU A 193 1.75 3.82 1.36
C LEU A 193 0.49 4.04 2.20
N GLN A 194 -0.13 5.22 2.10
CA GLN A 194 -1.41 5.51 2.74
C GLN A 194 -2.46 4.47 2.38
N GLY A 195 -2.64 4.19 1.08
CA GLY A 195 -3.63 3.23 0.63
C GLY A 195 -3.35 1.82 1.15
N LEU A 196 -2.10 1.35 1.08
CA LEU A 196 -1.70 0.04 1.64
C LEU A 196 -1.95 -0.08 3.13
N LEU A 197 -1.62 0.96 3.88
CA LEU A 197 -1.89 0.99 5.31
C LEU A 197 -3.39 0.89 5.56
N THR A 198 -4.25 1.43 4.69
CA THR A 198 -5.72 1.36 4.82
C THR A 198 -6.40 0.13 4.23
N VAL A 199 -5.66 -0.78 3.57
CA VAL A 199 -6.22 -2.01 3.00
C VAL A 199 -6.96 -2.80 4.07
N LEU A 200 -8.15 -3.27 3.70
CA LEU A 200 -8.98 -4.10 4.54
C LEU A 200 -8.65 -5.58 4.31
N ASP A 201 -8.46 -6.33 5.38
CA ASP A 201 -8.22 -7.76 5.36
C ASP A 201 -9.25 -8.48 6.25
N ASN A 202 -9.96 -9.46 5.67
CA ASN A 202 -11.08 -10.17 6.29
C ASN A 202 -12.25 -9.24 6.66
N GLU A 203 -12.54 -8.26 5.80
CA GLU A 203 -13.65 -7.33 6.03
C GLU A 203 -14.96 -7.90 5.48
N PRO A 204 -16.00 -8.04 6.32
CA PRO A 204 -17.32 -8.40 5.84
C PRO A 204 -18.01 -7.21 5.17
N LEU A 205 -18.57 -7.42 3.99
CA LEU A 205 -19.46 -6.49 3.32
C LEU A 205 -20.86 -7.07 3.21
N LEU A 206 -21.87 -6.20 3.35
CA LEU A 206 -23.23 -6.49 2.95
C LEU A 206 -23.45 -5.97 1.53
N VAL A 207 -23.80 -6.84 0.59
CA VAL A 207 -24.05 -6.46 -0.81
C VAL A 207 -25.52 -6.64 -1.13
N LEU A 208 -26.18 -5.63 -1.71
CA LEU A 208 -27.61 -5.65 -2.03
C LEU A 208 -27.81 -5.38 -3.52
N HIS A 209 -28.39 -6.32 -4.26
CA HIS A 209 -28.72 -6.11 -5.67
C HIS A 209 -30.16 -5.66 -5.84
N ARG A 210 -30.36 -4.33 -5.92
CA ARG A 210 -31.68 -3.68 -5.89
C ARG A 210 -32.65 -4.20 -6.96
N PRO A 211 -32.25 -4.42 -8.23
CA PRO A 211 -33.17 -4.93 -9.26
C PRO A 211 -33.79 -6.29 -8.94
N SER A 212 -33.01 -7.18 -8.31
CA SER A 212 -33.48 -8.53 -7.98
C SER A 212 -34.07 -8.66 -6.58
N GLY A 213 -33.85 -7.66 -5.71
CA GLY A 213 -34.18 -7.74 -4.29
C GLY A 213 -33.27 -8.66 -3.46
N ARG A 214 -32.19 -9.20 -4.05
CA ARG A 214 -31.28 -10.15 -3.39
C ARG A 214 -30.24 -9.42 -2.55
N GLY A 215 -29.75 -10.12 -1.53
CA GLY A 215 -28.64 -9.65 -0.69
C GLY A 215 -27.63 -10.76 -0.45
N TYR A 216 -26.39 -10.37 -0.16
CA TYR A 216 -25.24 -11.25 0.00
C TYR A 216 -24.38 -10.76 1.16
N GLU A 217 -23.80 -11.70 1.89
CA GLU A 217 -22.64 -11.44 2.76
C GLU A 217 -21.40 -11.95 2.04
N VAL A 218 -20.42 -11.07 1.92
CA VAL A 218 -19.13 -11.39 1.32
C VAL A 218 -18.01 -10.95 2.24
N THR A 219 -16.87 -11.63 2.18
CA THR A 219 -15.65 -11.20 2.88
C THR A 219 -14.60 -10.80 1.86
N ILE A 220 -14.09 -9.58 1.97
CA ILE A 220 -13.02 -9.07 1.13
C ILE A 220 -11.68 -9.09 1.88
N ALA A 221 -10.60 -9.16 1.11
CA ALA A 221 -9.28 -8.88 1.62
C ALA A 221 -8.32 -8.46 0.52
N GLY A 222 -7.33 -7.61 0.86
CA GLY A 222 -6.24 -7.30 -0.06
C GLY A 222 -6.69 -6.57 -1.33
N LEU A 223 -7.68 -5.69 -1.23
CA LEU A 223 -8.18 -4.91 -2.37
C LEU A 223 -7.64 -3.49 -2.32
N GLY A 224 -6.96 -3.06 -3.39
CA GLY A 224 -6.34 -1.73 -3.45
C GLY A 224 -7.34 -0.61 -3.70
N ASP A 225 -8.27 -0.85 -4.62
CA ASP A 225 -9.24 0.11 -5.09
C ASP A 225 -10.61 -0.53 -5.33
N ASN A 226 -11.58 0.31 -5.70
CA ASN A 226 -12.92 -0.14 -6.03
C ASN A 226 -13.00 -0.73 -7.45
N PHE A 227 -12.05 -0.48 -8.35
CA PHE A 227 -11.98 -1.20 -9.64
C PHE A 227 -11.87 -2.71 -9.41
N GLN A 228 -10.94 -3.13 -8.54
CA GLN A 228 -10.73 -4.51 -8.15
C GLN A 228 -11.95 -5.08 -7.42
N LEU A 229 -12.55 -4.32 -6.49
CA LEU A 229 -13.79 -4.71 -5.80
C LEU A 229 -14.92 -4.99 -6.80
N HIS A 230 -15.09 -4.16 -7.82
CA HIS A 230 -16.16 -4.31 -8.80
C HIS A 230 -15.98 -5.56 -9.66
N SER A 231 -14.75 -5.82 -10.13
CA SER A 231 -14.43 -7.03 -10.89
C SER A 231 -14.74 -8.30 -10.08
N LEU A 232 -14.34 -8.33 -8.81
CA LEU A 232 -14.55 -9.48 -7.94
C LEU A 232 -16.01 -9.66 -7.51
N LEU A 233 -16.74 -8.57 -7.25
CA LEU A 233 -18.17 -8.64 -6.96
C LEU A 233 -18.96 -9.20 -8.14
N ALA A 234 -18.63 -8.78 -9.36
CA ALA A 234 -19.26 -9.35 -10.55
C ALA A 234 -18.97 -10.85 -10.64
N ALA A 235 -17.71 -11.25 -10.50
CA ALA A 235 -17.33 -12.66 -10.59
C ALA A 235 -17.97 -13.54 -9.51
N ALA A 236 -18.08 -13.06 -8.28
CA ALA A 236 -18.66 -13.83 -7.18
C ALA A 236 -20.19 -13.93 -7.22
N LEU A 237 -20.87 -13.04 -7.94
CA LEU A 237 -22.32 -13.00 -8.06
C LEU A 237 -22.84 -13.53 -9.40
N ASP A 238 -21.93 -13.85 -10.33
CA ASP A 238 -22.21 -14.51 -11.61
C ASP A 238 -22.48 -16.01 -11.38
N GLY A 239 -23.60 -16.51 -11.90
CA GLY A 239 -23.96 -17.93 -11.77
C GLY A 239 -25.46 -18.21 -11.64
N PRO A 240 -25.85 -19.46 -11.31
CA PRO A 240 -27.24 -19.91 -11.36
C PRO A 240 -28.19 -19.14 -10.44
N VAL A 241 -29.29 -18.64 -11.01
CA VAL A 241 -30.32 -17.86 -10.27
C VAL A 241 -31.00 -18.69 -9.19
N GLU A 242 -31.10 -20.00 -9.43
CA GLU A 242 -31.65 -21.03 -8.54
C GLU A 242 -30.83 -21.18 -7.26
N GLU A 243 -29.52 -20.89 -7.31
CA GLU A 243 -28.61 -20.98 -6.17
C GLU A 243 -28.54 -19.69 -5.35
N GLY A 244 -29.16 -18.60 -5.82
CA GLY A 244 -29.02 -17.32 -5.14
C GLY A 244 -28.36 -16.22 -5.97
N LEU A 245 -27.75 -16.56 -7.11
CA LEU A 245 -26.90 -15.67 -7.90
C LEU A 245 -27.68 -14.87 -8.95
N LEU A 246 -26.97 -14.09 -9.77
CA LEU A 246 -27.56 -13.08 -10.66
C LEU A 246 -27.80 -13.54 -12.10
N GLY A 247 -27.47 -14.79 -12.43
CA GLY A 247 -27.45 -15.27 -13.82
C GLY A 247 -26.13 -14.93 -14.51
N ASP A 248 -26.09 -15.16 -15.82
CA ASP A 248 -24.90 -14.89 -16.66
C ASP A 248 -24.65 -13.38 -16.78
N LEU A 249 -23.58 -12.92 -16.16
CA LEU A 249 -23.08 -11.54 -16.26
C LEU A 249 -22.09 -11.34 -17.41
N GLY A 250 -21.80 -12.38 -18.21
CA GLY A 250 -20.91 -12.32 -19.36
C GLY A 250 -19.49 -11.87 -18.99
N LEU A 251 -18.96 -12.39 -17.90
CA LEU A 251 -17.63 -12.02 -17.41
C LEU A 251 -16.55 -12.86 -18.07
N ASP A 252 -15.43 -12.23 -18.41
CA ASP A 252 -14.21 -12.94 -18.74
C ASP A 252 -13.57 -13.43 -17.44
N PRO A 253 -13.38 -14.76 -17.24
CA PRO A 253 -12.72 -15.30 -16.05
C PRO A 253 -11.32 -14.71 -15.81
N HIS A 254 -10.66 -14.23 -16.86
CA HIS A 254 -9.36 -13.57 -16.76
C HIS A 254 -9.41 -12.29 -15.90
N TRP A 255 -10.53 -11.56 -15.90
CA TRP A 255 -10.67 -10.35 -15.07
C TRP A 255 -10.66 -10.68 -13.59
N ALA A 256 -11.34 -11.76 -13.19
CA ALA A 256 -11.34 -12.23 -11.81
C ALA A 256 -9.95 -12.74 -11.39
N ALA A 257 -9.25 -13.44 -12.29
CA ALA A 257 -7.89 -13.92 -12.03
C ALA A 257 -6.92 -12.76 -11.78
N VAL A 258 -6.91 -11.73 -12.64
CA VAL A 258 -6.07 -10.54 -12.45
C VAL A 258 -6.44 -9.77 -11.19
N ALA A 259 -7.73 -9.59 -10.92
CA ALA A 259 -8.20 -8.94 -9.70
C ALA A 259 -7.92 -9.76 -8.42
N THR A 260 -7.48 -11.02 -8.53
CA THR A 260 -7.16 -11.88 -7.38
C THR A 260 -5.64 -11.99 -7.21
N ASP A 261 -4.96 -12.73 -8.08
CA ASP A 261 -3.58 -13.17 -7.87
C ASP A 261 -2.77 -13.43 -9.14
N ALA A 262 -3.34 -13.24 -10.34
CA ALA A 262 -2.56 -13.46 -11.57
C ALA A 262 -1.31 -12.58 -11.59
N PRO A 263 -0.16 -13.09 -12.03
CA PRO A 263 1.09 -12.34 -11.96
C PRO A 263 1.07 -11.11 -12.88
N PRO A 264 1.89 -10.07 -12.63
CA PRO A 264 1.85 -8.82 -13.39
C PRO A 264 2.02 -8.96 -14.90
N GLU A 265 2.72 -9.99 -15.38
CA GLU A 265 2.83 -10.32 -16.81
C GLU A 265 1.51 -10.71 -17.48
N ASP A 266 0.54 -11.17 -16.69
CA ASP A 266 -0.82 -11.50 -17.15
C ASP A 266 -1.76 -10.30 -17.04
N PHE A 267 -1.30 -9.13 -16.60
CA PHE A 267 -2.14 -7.93 -16.60
C PHE A 267 -2.46 -7.48 -18.02
N GLY A 268 -3.61 -6.85 -18.18
CA GLY A 268 -4.06 -6.28 -19.44
C GLY A 268 -5.45 -6.73 -19.87
N GLY A 269 -5.90 -6.13 -20.96
CA GLY A 269 -7.29 -6.21 -21.37
C GLY A 269 -8.13 -5.10 -20.73
N THR A 270 -9.43 -5.16 -20.99
CA THR A 270 -10.39 -4.13 -20.60
C THR A 270 -11.54 -4.80 -19.86
N ALA A 271 -11.60 -4.59 -18.55
CA ALA A 271 -12.71 -5.05 -17.72
C ALA A 271 -13.92 -4.13 -17.90
N GLU A 272 -15.12 -4.70 -17.84
CA GLU A 272 -16.37 -3.96 -17.99
C GLU A 272 -17.16 -3.92 -16.67
N GLY A 273 -17.70 -2.74 -16.35
CA GLY A 273 -18.57 -2.56 -15.21
C GLY A 273 -19.95 -3.18 -15.41
N ARG A 274 -20.31 -4.14 -14.55
CA ARG A 274 -21.65 -4.77 -14.54
C ARG A 274 -22.66 -4.08 -13.64
N PHE A 275 -22.20 -3.23 -12.73
CA PHE A 275 -23.04 -2.56 -11.75
C PHE A 275 -22.73 -1.08 -11.65
N ASN A 276 -23.68 -0.35 -11.09
CA ASN A 276 -23.46 0.92 -10.46
C ASN A 276 -23.54 0.80 -8.93
N PRO A 277 -22.40 0.76 -8.22
CA PRO A 277 -22.39 0.61 -6.78
C PRO A 277 -22.59 1.94 -6.06
N ALA A 278 -23.39 1.90 -5.01
CA ALA A 278 -23.62 2.98 -4.07
C ALA A 278 -23.47 2.50 -2.63
N ASP A 279 -23.19 3.42 -1.71
CA ASP A 279 -23.20 3.12 -0.28
C ASP A 279 -24.64 3.06 0.27
N ALA A 280 -24.79 2.81 1.58
CA ALA A 280 -26.10 2.75 2.23
C ALA A 280 -26.92 4.05 2.11
N THR A 281 -26.28 5.20 1.91
CA THR A 281 -26.95 6.50 1.75
C THR A 281 -27.39 6.77 0.32
N GLY A 282 -26.96 5.91 -0.62
CA GLY A 282 -27.16 6.07 -2.05
C GLY A 282 -26.07 6.91 -2.73
N ALA A 283 -25.03 7.32 -1.99
CA ALA A 283 -23.90 8.02 -2.58
C ALA A 283 -23.05 7.05 -3.40
N TRP A 284 -22.53 7.54 -4.53
CA TRP A 284 -21.78 6.74 -5.49
C TRP A 284 -20.46 6.24 -4.89
N ILE A 285 -20.19 4.93 -5.05
CA ILE A 285 -18.87 4.35 -4.73
C ILE A 285 -17.99 4.50 -5.97
N TRP A 286 -17.06 5.46 -5.92
CA TRP A 286 -16.17 5.77 -7.03
C TRP A 286 -15.09 4.70 -7.18
N ASN A 287 -14.76 4.36 -8.42
CA ASN A 287 -13.78 3.32 -8.70
C ASN A 287 -12.38 3.72 -8.21
N GLU A 288 -12.06 5.01 -8.29
CA GLU A 288 -10.82 5.63 -7.83
C GLU A 288 -10.67 5.64 -6.30
N GLY A 289 -11.78 5.42 -5.59
CA GLY A 289 -11.78 5.25 -4.14
C GLY A 289 -11.34 3.85 -3.72
N ARG A 290 -11.30 3.64 -2.41
CA ARG A 290 -10.91 2.36 -1.80
C ARG A 290 -12.09 1.73 -1.08
N PRO A 291 -12.09 0.40 -0.85
CA PRO A 291 -13.10 -0.24 -0.02
C PRO A 291 -13.16 0.33 1.41
N ALA A 292 -12.02 0.81 1.93
CA ALA A 292 -11.92 1.48 3.22
C ALA A 292 -12.76 2.76 3.32
N ASP A 293 -12.96 3.46 2.19
CA ASP A 293 -13.68 4.73 2.11
C ASP A 293 -15.21 4.55 2.15
N ILE A 294 -15.71 3.31 1.96
CA ILE A 294 -17.14 2.99 2.07
C ILE A 294 -17.56 3.18 3.54
N PRO A 295 -18.49 4.10 3.84
CA PRO A 295 -18.90 4.36 5.21
C PRO A 295 -19.57 3.15 5.88
N LEU A 296 -19.39 3.04 7.19
CA LEU A 296 -20.15 2.08 7.99
C LEU A 296 -21.61 2.53 8.14
N PHE A 297 -22.53 1.59 7.94
CA PHE A 297 -23.96 1.73 8.20
C PHE A 297 -24.40 0.56 9.07
N GLU A 298 -24.89 0.88 10.29
CA GLU A 298 -25.18 -0.13 11.32
C GLU A 298 -24.00 -1.10 11.54
N ASP A 299 -22.78 -0.56 11.68
CA ASP A 299 -21.52 -1.29 11.89
C ASP A 299 -21.10 -2.22 10.73
N ARG A 300 -21.65 -2.04 9.53
CA ARG A 300 -21.28 -2.80 8.32
C ARG A 300 -21.00 -1.87 7.15
N ARG A 301 -20.06 -2.23 6.29
CA ARG A 301 -19.96 -1.61 4.96
C ARG A 301 -21.04 -2.21 4.07
N VAL A 302 -21.89 -1.35 3.50
CA VAL A 302 -23.01 -1.77 2.65
C VAL A 302 -22.78 -1.27 1.24
N VAL A 303 -22.82 -2.19 0.28
CA VAL A 303 -22.69 -1.92 -1.16
C VAL A 303 -24.01 -2.25 -1.83
N VAL A 304 -24.68 -1.24 -2.39
CA VAL A 304 -25.91 -1.40 -3.14
C VAL A 304 -25.59 -1.40 -4.63
N LEU A 305 -25.93 -2.49 -5.33
CA LEU A 305 -25.72 -2.67 -6.75
C LEU A 305 -26.98 -2.30 -7.53
N ASP A 306 -26.88 -1.24 -8.31
CA ASP A 306 -27.88 -0.79 -9.27
C ASP A 306 -27.42 -1.08 -10.72
N PRO A 307 -28.32 -1.04 -11.72
CA PRO A 307 -27.92 -1.18 -13.13
C PRO A 307 -26.93 -0.08 -13.54
N PRO A 308 -25.98 -0.37 -14.45
CA PRO A 308 -25.06 0.64 -14.94
C PRO A 308 -25.83 1.75 -15.66
N SER A 309 -25.59 3.01 -15.26
CA SER A 309 -26.20 4.18 -15.89
C SER A 309 -25.62 4.48 -17.28
N TYR A 310 -24.40 4.01 -17.55
CA TYR A 310 -23.72 4.04 -18.83
C TYR A 310 -22.65 2.93 -18.88
N PRO A 311 -22.19 2.51 -20.09
CA PRO A 311 -21.09 1.55 -20.21
C PRO A 311 -19.82 2.11 -19.58
N ARG A 312 -19.22 1.35 -18.66
CA ARG A 312 -17.95 1.67 -18.01
C ARG A 312 -16.95 0.56 -18.24
N SER A 313 -15.69 0.93 -18.37
CA SER A 313 -14.59 0.00 -18.45
C SER A 313 -13.33 0.56 -17.83
N TRP A 314 -12.39 -0.32 -17.52
CA TRP A 314 -11.09 0.02 -16.95
C TRP A 314 -10.03 -0.98 -17.42
N ASN A 315 -8.76 -0.64 -17.21
CA ASN A 315 -7.67 -1.58 -17.42
C ASN A 315 -7.80 -2.72 -16.42
N ASN A 316 -7.65 -3.95 -16.90
CA ASN A 316 -7.64 -5.11 -16.03
C ASN A 316 -6.23 -5.28 -15.45
N ASP A 317 -5.98 -4.55 -14.37
CA ASP A 317 -4.75 -4.55 -13.56
C ASP A 317 -5.10 -4.43 -12.06
N ARG A 318 -4.07 -4.37 -11.20
CA ARG A 318 -4.21 -4.12 -9.76
C ARG A 318 -3.43 -2.87 -9.39
N GLN A 319 -4.03 -1.99 -8.58
CA GLN A 319 -3.32 -0.84 -8.00
C GLN A 319 -2.04 -1.28 -7.28
N TYR A 320 -2.06 -2.42 -6.59
CA TYR A 320 -0.91 -2.99 -5.89
C TYR A 320 -0.55 -4.35 -6.50
N PRO A 321 0.36 -4.40 -7.49
CA PRO A 321 0.59 -5.58 -8.32
C PRO A 321 1.05 -6.82 -7.56
N MET A 322 1.75 -6.64 -6.43
CA MET A 322 2.25 -7.75 -5.62
C MET A 322 1.24 -8.23 -4.56
N MET A 323 0.16 -7.49 -4.33
CA MET A 323 -0.82 -7.82 -3.29
C MET A 323 -1.92 -8.73 -3.81
N THR A 324 -2.00 -9.95 -3.28
CA THR A 324 -3.13 -10.85 -3.53
C THR A 324 -4.41 -10.29 -2.93
N GLY A 325 -5.44 -10.15 -3.77
CA GLY A 325 -6.81 -9.82 -3.40
C GLY A 325 -7.68 -11.06 -3.30
N SER A 326 -8.81 -10.94 -2.61
CA SER A 326 -9.83 -11.99 -2.57
C SER A 326 -11.20 -11.42 -2.23
N LEU A 327 -12.25 -12.05 -2.77
CA LEU A 327 -13.62 -11.86 -2.35
C LEU A 327 -14.29 -13.23 -2.26
N THR A 328 -14.80 -13.56 -1.09
CA THR A 328 -15.52 -14.83 -0.85
C THR A 328 -16.99 -14.54 -0.62
N LEU A 329 -17.88 -15.24 -1.33
CA LEU A 329 -19.30 -15.25 -1.02
C LEU A 329 -19.55 -16.14 0.19
N ASP A 330 -19.84 -15.54 1.34
CA ASP A 330 -20.05 -16.27 2.59
C ASP A 330 -21.46 -16.85 2.65
N ARG A 331 -22.46 -16.06 2.23
CA ARG A 331 -23.88 -16.41 2.32
C ARG A 331 -24.73 -15.59 1.38
N VAL A 332 -25.74 -16.23 0.77
CA VAL A 332 -26.89 -15.55 0.16
C VAL A 332 -27.92 -15.27 1.25
N LEU A 333 -28.38 -14.03 1.36
CA LEU A 333 -29.35 -13.64 2.37
C LEU A 333 -30.75 -14.22 2.09
N PRO A 334 -31.49 -14.64 3.13
CA PRO A 334 -32.93 -14.87 3.02
C PRO A 334 -33.66 -13.63 2.51
N GLU A 335 -34.69 -13.82 1.69
CA GLU A 335 -35.46 -12.74 1.06
C GLU A 335 -35.97 -11.69 2.06
N ALA A 336 -36.49 -12.14 3.21
CA ALA A 336 -36.97 -11.23 4.26
C ALA A 336 -35.86 -10.37 4.88
N GLU A 337 -34.65 -10.92 5.01
CA GLU A 337 -33.48 -10.21 5.52
C GLU A 337 -32.98 -9.19 4.49
N ALA A 338 -32.88 -9.60 3.22
CA ALA A 338 -32.53 -8.70 2.11
C ALA A 338 -33.53 -7.55 1.96
N ALA A 339 -34.84 -7.84 2.03
CA ALA A 339 -35.90 -6.83 1.99
C ALA A 339 -35.83 -5.85 3.16
N ALA A 340 -35.52 -6.34 4.37
CA ALA A 340 -35.35 -5.49 5.55
C ALA A 340 -34.17 -4.53 5.40
N TRP A 341 -33.05 -4.98 4.80
CA TRP A 341 -31.91 -4.12 4.49
C TRP A 341 -32.20 -3.13 3.36
N LEU A 342 -32.82 -3.59 2.27
CA LEU A 342 -33.20 -2.72 1.15
C LEU A 342 -34.18 -1.61 1.56
N ALA A 343 -35.01 -1.84 2.58
CA ALA A 343 -35.90 -0.82 3.13
C ALA A 343 -35.18 0.28 3.93
N LYS A 344 -33.92 0.04 4.35
CA LYS A 344 -33.11 0.99 5.12
C LYS A 344 -32.19 1.86 4.26
N VAL A 345 -31.80 1.38 3.07
CA VAL A 345 -30.84 2.09 2.22
C VAL A 345 -31.52 3.19 1.40
N GLY A 346 -30.76 4.26 1.13
CA GLY A 346 -31.21 5.37 0.31
C GLY A 346 -31.48 4.99 -1.16
N PRO A 347 -32.24 5.82 -1.90
CA PRO A 347 -32.29 5.71 -3.35
C PRO A 347 -30.92 6.04 -3.95
N ALA A 348 -30.59 5.47 -5.11
CA ALA A 348 -29.39 5.86 -5.85
C ALA A 348 -29.42 7.37 -6.14
N GLN A 349 -28.34 8.07 -5.81
CA GLN A 349 -28.18 9.48 -6.17
C GLN A 349 -27.72 9.59 -7.63
N ASP A 350 -28.14 10.66 -8.30
CA ASP A 350 -27.69 10.93 -9.66
C ASP A 350 -26.18 11.10 -9.69
N VAL A 351 -25.54 10.58 -10.74
CA VAL A 351 -24.12 10.82 -11.00
C VAL A 351 -23.95 12.32 -11.22
N PRO A 352 -23.09 13.02 -10.48
CA PRO A 352 -22.71 14.36 -10.84
C PRO A 352 -22.22 14.33 -12.30
N ALA A 353 -22.73 15.24 -13.13
CA ALA A 353 -22.19 15.41 -14.47
C ALA A 353 -20.70 15.77 -14.34
N VAL A 354 -19.83 14.89 -14.84
CA VAL A 354 -18.37 15.08 -14.86
C VAL A 354 -18.00 16.21 -15.82
#